data_AF-A0A0D3D1S5-F1
#
_entry.id   AF-A0A0D3D1S5-F1
#
_cell.length_a   1.000
_cell.length_b   1.000
_cell.length_c   1.000
_cell.angle_alpha   90.00
_cell.angle_beta   90.00
_cell.angle_gamma   90.00
#
_symmetry.space_group_name_H-M   'P 1'
#
loop_
_entity.id
_entity.type
_entity.pdbx_description
1 polymer ?
#
loop_
_entity_poly.entity_id
_entity_poly.type
_entity_poly.pdbx_seq_one_letter_code
_entity_poly.pdbx_strand_id
1 'polypeptide(L)'
;METIQEKVANLEKFGLSEEEIWCLCGKCPILLTLSVEKVQRNMTFAVATMKLAASSVLKHPLLLLANLETQIRPRVDLVKRVFEMGMKPLVEDVSIATALRMS
;
A
#
# COMPACT_ATOMS: atom_id res chain seq x y z
N MET A 1 -20.18 -14.72 5.63
CA MET A 1 -20.02 -14.37 4.20
C MET A 1 -19.97 -12.86 3.99
N GLU A 2 -20.81 -12.08 4.69
CA GLU A 2 -20.86 -10.61 4.60
C GLU A 2 -19.49 -9.91 4.74
N THR A 3 -18.57 -10.46 5.54
CA THR A 3 -17.27 -9.85 5.82
C THR A 3 -16.26 -9.87 4.66
N ILE A 4 -16.37 -10.78 3.69
CA ILE A 4 -15.43 -10.83 2.55
C ILE A 4 -15.88 -9.86 1.46
N GLN A 5 -17.18 -9.85 1.15
CA GLN A 5 -17.75 -8.93 0.16
C GLN A 5 -17.52 -7.47 0.56
N GLU A 6 -17.66 -7.14 1.85
CA GLU A 6 -17.35 -5.79 2.35
C GLU A 6 -15.88 -5.41 2.12
N LYS A 7 -14.94 -6.34 2.32
CA LYS A 7 -13.51 -6.11 2.08
C LYS A 7 -13.19 -5.91 0.59
N VAL A 8 -13.83 -6.69 -0.28
CA VAL A 8 -13.69 -6.55 -1.74
C VAL A 8 -14.25 -5.19 -2.17
N ALA A 9 -15.48 -4.87 -1.80
CA ALA A 9 -16.12 -3.59 -2.10
C ALA A 9 -15.31 -2.39 -1.57
N ASN A 10 -14.59 -2.55 -0.45
CA ASN A 10 -13.71 -1.49 0.05
C ASN A 10 -12.53 -1.19 -0.90
N LEU A 11 -11.96 -2.22 -1.53
CA LEU A 11 -10.86 -2.05 -2.49
C LEU A 11 -11.35 -1.54 -3.85
N GLU A 12 -12.55 -1.92 -4.28
CA GLU A 12 -13.18 -1.41 -5.52
C GLU A 12 -13.36 0.11 -5.51
N LYS A 13 -13.62 0.71 -4.33
CA LYS A 13 -13.71 2.18 -4.17
C LYS A 13 -12.44 2.93 -4.60
N PHE A 14 -11.30 2.24 -4.71
CA PHE A 14 -10.04 2.81 -5.19
C PHE A 14 -9.79 2.55 -6.68
N GLY A 15 -10.78 2.02 -7.40
CA GLY A 15 -10.72 1.78 -8.84
C GLY A 15 -10.03 0.48 -9.25
N LEU A 16 -9.88 -0.47 -8.33
CA LEU A 16 -9.43 -1.83 -8.64
C LEU A 16 -10.62 -2.66 -9.15
N SER A 17 -10.38 -3.47 -10.18
CA SER A 17 -11.37 -4.44 -10.66
C SER A 17 -11.50 -5.62 -9.70
N GLU A 18 -12.66 -6.29 -9.72
CA GLU A 18 -12.90 -7.48 -8.92
C GLU A 18 -11.86 -8.58 -9.19
N GLU A 19 -11.47 -8.80 -10.45
CA GLU A 19 -10.45 -9.76 -10.84
C GLU A 19 -9.07 -9.45 -10.23
N GLU A 20 -8.65 -8.17 -10.25
CA GLU A 20 -7.40 -7.74 -9.62
C GLU A 20 -7.42 -7.96 -8.10
N ILE A 21 -8.57 -7.70 -7.47
CA ILE A 21 -8.74 -7.89 -6.02
C ILE A 21 -8.66 -9.37 -5.67
N TRP A 22 -9.33 -10.24 -6.42
CA TRP A 22 -9.24 -11.68 -6.19
C TRP A 22 -7.83 -12.23 -6.45
N CYS A 23 -7.13 -11.71 -7.47
CA CYS A 23 -5.72 -12.03 -7.71
C CYS A 23 -4.84 -11.61 -6.52
N LEU A 24 -5.06 -10.42 -5.96
CA LEU A 24 -4.37 -9.93 -4.76
C LEU A 24 -4.65 -10.82 -3.55
N CYS A 25 -5.91 -11.17 -3.29
CA CYS A 25 -6.31 -12.06 -2.21
C CYS A 25 -5.69 -13.46 -2.36
N GLY A 26 -5.60 -14.00 -3.59
CA GLY A 26 -4.93 -15.26 -3.87
C GLY A 26 -3.43 -15.23 -3.59
N LYS A 27 -2.76 -14.12 -3.94
CA LYS A 27 -1.32 -13.91 -3.66
C LYS A 27 -1.05 -13.63 -2.19
N CYS A 28 -1.98 -12.98 -1.50
CA CYS A 28 -1.82 -12.53 -0.13
C CYS A 28 -3.09 -12.80 0.70
N PRO A 29 -3.38 -14.06 1.06
CA PRO A 29 -4.63 -14.41 1.77
C PRO A 29 -4.77 -13.73 3.13
N ILE A 30 -3.65 -13.38 3.77
CA ILE A 30 -3.62 -12.69 5.06
C ILE A 30 -4.31 -11.31 5.00
N LEU A 31 -4.44 -10.71 3.81
CA LEU A 31 -5.19 -9.47 3.61
C LEU A 31 -6.64 -9.58 4.13
N LEU A 32 -7.25 -10.76 3.99
CA LEU A 32 -8.62 -11.02 4.43
C LEU A 32 -8.77 -10.99 5.97
N THR A 33 -7.67 -11.09 6.72
CA THR A 33 -7.67 -10.99 8.18
C THR A 33 -7.65 -9.55 8.69
N LEU A 34 -7.29 -8.58 7.82
CA LEU A 34 -7.21 -7.17 8.20
C LEU A 34 -8.60 -6.55 8.36
N SER A 35 -8.75 -5.57 9.26
CA SER A 35 -9.98 -4.76 9.31
C SER A 35 -10.15 -3.92 8.05
N VAL A 36 -11.41 -3.66 7.66
CA VAL A 36 -11.75 -2.76 6.53
C VAL A 36 -11.13 -1.38 6.76
N GLU A 37 -11.21 -0.88 8.00
CA GLU A 37 -10.62 0.40 8.42
C GLU A 37 -9.11 0.45 8.18
N LYS A 38 -8.36 -0.62 8.49
CA LYS A 38 -6.92 -0.67 8.26
C LYS A 38 -6.60 -0.60 6.77
N VAL A 39 -7.29 -1.39 5.95
CA VAL A 39 -7.10 -1.38 4.49
C VAL A 39 -7.44 0.00 3.92
N GLN A 40 -8.55 0.60 4.34
CA GLN A 40 -8.97 1.94 3.92
C GLN A 40 -7.92 3.01 4.24
N ARG A 41 -7.39 3.02 5.48
CA ARG A 41 -6.36 3.98 5.91
C ARG A 41 -5.08 3.82 5.08
N ASN A 42 -4.60 2.59 4.91
CA ASN A 42 -3.38 2.33 4.17
C ASN A 42 -3.53 2.68 2.67
N MET A 43 -4.65 2.31 2.04
CA MET A 43 -4.95 2.70 0.65
C MET A 43 -5.01 4.21 0.49
N THR A 44 -5.73 4.90 1.38
CA THR A 44 -5.85 6.36 1.36
C THR A 44 -4.47 7.00 1.47
N PHE A 45 -3.62 6.52 2.38
CA PHE A 45 -2.26 7.06 2.53
C PHE A 45 -1.40 6.81 1.28
N ALA A 46 -1.45 5.61 0.70
CA ALA A 46 -0.71 5.29 -0.51
C ALA A 46 -1.11 6.17 -1.70
N VAL A 47 -2.41 6.37 -1.92
CA VAL A 47 -2.90 7.18 -3.05
C VAL A 47 -2.78 8.68 -2.78
N ALA A 48 -3.26 9.15 -1.63
CA ALA A 48 -3.36 10.59 -1.36
C ALA A 48 -2.03 11.20 -0.92
N THR A 49 -1.24 10.51 -0.07
CA THR A 49 0.00 11.04 0.50
C THR A 49 1.21 10.63 -0.32
N MET A 50 1.33 9.36 -0.67
CA MET A 50 2.49 8.86 -1.42
C MET A 50 2.35 9.04 -2.94
N LYS A 51 1.16 9.44 -3.41
CA LYS A 51 0.84 9.64 -4.84
C LYS A 51 1.07 8.40 -5.69
N LEU A 52 0.93 7.22 -5.10
CA LEU A 52 1.01 5.96 -5.83
C LEU A 52 -0.31 5.67 -6.55
N ALA A 53 -0.22 5.04 -7.72
CA ALA A 53 -1.39 4.46 -8.36
C ALA A 53 -1.99 3.37 -7.46
N ALA A 54 -3.31 3.25 -7.40
CA ALA A 54 -3.99 2.24 -6.59
C ALA A 54 -3.50 0.82 -6.91
N SER A 55 -3.26 0.53 -8.20
CA SER A 55 -2.71 -0.75 -8.69
C SER A 55 -1.30 -1.09 -8.15
N SER A 56 -0.59 -0.14 -7.52
CA SER A 56 0.71 -0.41 -6.88
C SER A 56 0.60 -1.47 -5.77
N VAL A 57 -0.55 -1.55 -5.08
CA VAL A 57 -0.74 -2.55 -4.01
C VAL A 57 -0.86 -3.98 -4.55
N LEU A 58 -1.21 -4.16 -5.83
CA LEU A 58 -1.24 -5.46 -6.50
C LEU A 58 0.17 -6.05 -6.65
N LYS A 59 1.16 -5.17 -6.85
CA LYS A 59 2.58 -5.53 -6.90
C LYS A 59 3.21 -5.60 -5.51
N HIS A 60 2.73 -4.77 -4.58
CA HIS A 60 3.30 -4.62 -3.24
C HIS A 60 2.22 -4.69 -2.14
N PRO A 61 1.69 -5.90 -1.82
CA PRO A 61 0.63 -6.07 -0.82
C PRO A 61 1.03 -5.59 0.58
N LEU A 62 2.33 -5.54 0.88
CA LEU A 62 2.87 -5.03 2.15
C LEU A 62 2.41 -3.60 2.49
N LEU A 63 2.09 -2.79 1.47
CA LEU A 63 1.51 -1.46 1.66
C LEU A 63 0.20 -1.51 2.47
N LEU A 64 -0.54 -2.62 2.40
CA LEU A 64 -1.79 -2.84 3.13
C LEU A 64 -1.58 -3.57 4.47
N LEU A 65 -0.52 -4.39 4.56
CA LEU A 65 -0.23 -5.19 5.75
C LEU A 65 0.47 -4.39 6.85
N ALA A 66 1.39 -3.50 6.48
CA ALA A 66 2.22 -2.77 7.43
C ALA A 66 1.41 -1.81 8.32
N ASN A 67 1.94 -1.55 9.52
CA ASN A 67 1.37 -0.53 10.41
C ASN A 67 1.63 0.86 9.82
N LEU A 68 0.57 1.63 9.61
CA LEU A 68 0.67 2.94 8.99
C LEU A 68 1.57 3.90 9.78
N GLU A 69 1.38 3.97 11.10
CA GLU A 69 2.02 4.98 11.96
C GLU A 69 3.45 4.59 12.36
N THR A 70 3.70 3.31 12.64
CA THR A 70 5.02 2.87 13.12
C THR A 70 5.95 2.42 12.01
N GLN A 71 5.44 2.14 10.80
CA GLN A 71 6.24 1.56 9.73
C GLN A 71 6.20 2.37 8.43
N ILE A 72 5.02 2.72 7.92
CA ILE A 72 4.92 3.38 6.61
C ILE A 72 5.27 4.87 6.73
N ARG A 73 4.59 5.59 7.64
CA ARG A 73 4.75 7.05 7.79
C ARG A 73 6.21 7.47 8.07
N PRO A 74 6.94 6.88 9.05
CA PRO A 74 8.30 7.31 9.35
C PRO A 74 9.24 7.18 8.16
N ARG A 75 9.05 6.14 7.34
CA ARG A 75 9.87 5.90 6.14
C ARG A 75 9.52 6.85 5.00
N VAL A 76 8.24 7.13 4.79
CA VAL A 76 7.81 8.13 3.80
C VAL A 76 8.32 9.52 4.16
N ASP A 77 8.29 9.88 5.44
CA ASP A 77 8.81 11.17 5.91
C ASP A 77 10.34 11.25 5.76
N LEU A 78 11.06 10.15 6.02
CA LEU A 78 12.49 10.06 5.72
C LEU A 78 12.77 10.28 4.23
N VAL A 79 12.05 9.57 3.35
CA VAL A 79 12.22 9.69 1.89
C VAL A 79 11.95 11.12 1.43
N LYS A 80 10.89 11.76 1.93
CA LYS A 80 10.60 13.19 1.64
C LYS A 80 11.77 14.09 2.04
N ARG A 81 12.29 13.94 3.27
CA ARG A 81 13.43 14.73 3.75
C ARG A 81 14.69 14.53 2.92
N VAL A 82 14.98 13.29 2.51
CA VAL A 82 16.13 12.99 1.63
C VAL A 82 16.00 13.74 0.30
N PHE A 83 14.82 13.74 -0.31
CA PHE A 83 14.57 14.51 -1.53
C PHE A 83 14.64 16.03 -1.30
N GLU A 84 14.13 16.54 -0.18
CA GLU A 84 14.23 17.96 0.20
C GLU A 84 15.68 18.41 0.40
N MET A 85 16.56 17.52 0.88
CA MET A 85 18.01 17.77 0.99
C MET A 85 18.74 17.72 -0.37
N GLY A 86 18.03 17.49 -1.48
CA GLY A 86 18.62 17.35 -2.81
C GLY A 86 19.39 16.04 -3.00
N MET A 87 19.28 15.11 -2.04
CA MET A 87 19.92 13.81 -2.13
C MET A 87 19.09 12.91 -3.05
N LYS A 88 19.77 12.28 -4.01
CA LYS A 88 19.15 11.32 -4.93
C LYS A 88 19.49 9.90 -4.47
N PRO A 89 18.60 8.93 -4.74
CA PRO A 89 18.95 7.52 -4.58
C PRO A 89 20.26 7.21 -5.32
N LEU A 90 21.11 6.38 -4.72
CA LEU A 90 22.33 5.89 -5.36
C LEU A 90 22.03 4.98 -6.57
N VAL A 91 20.80 4.46 -6.63
CA VAL A 91 20.29 3.61 -7.70
C VAL A 91 19.00 4.25 -8.21
N GLU A 92 18.96 4.59 -9.50
CA GLU A 92 17.88 5.37 -10.11
C GLU A 92 16.54 4.62 -10.12
N ASP A 93 16.55 3.29 -10.21
CA ASP A 93 15.36 2.44 -10.35
C ASP A 93 14.81 1.86 -9.03
N VAL A 94 15.01 2.53 -7.90
CA VAL A 94 14.41 2.09 -6.63
C VAL A 94 12.96 2.57 -6.56
N SER A 95 12.03 1.67 -6.81
CA SER A 95 10.60 1.92 -6.55
C SER A 95 10.41 2.37 -5.09
N ILE A 96 9.59 3.40 -4.85
CA ILE A 96 9.27 3.84 -3.48
C ILE A 96 8.74 2.66 -2.65
N ALA A 97 7.94 1.77 -3.24
CA ALA A 97 7.46 0.57 -2.55
C ALA A 97 8.61 -0.41 -2.20
N THR A 98 9.67 -0.45 -3.01
CA THR A 98 10.90 -1.22 -2.75
C THR A 98 11.79 -0.54 -1.70
N ALA A 99 11.90 0.79 -1.71
CA ALA A 99 12.58 1.55 -0.65
C ALA A 99 11.87 1.39 0.71
N LEU A 100 10.57 1.15 0.68
CA LEU A 100 9.75 0.84 1.86
C LEU A 100 9.76 -0.65 2.23
N ARG A 101 10.46 -1.51 1.48
CA ARG A 101 10.51 -2.95 1.75
C ARG A 101 11.23 -3.18 3.07
N MET A 102 10.49 -3.76 4.01
CA MET A 102 10.97 -4.06 5.34
C MET A 102 11.96 -5.23 5.32
N SER A 103 13.06 -5.10 6.08
CA SER A 103 13.81 -6.22 6.66
C SER A 103 13.06 -6.81 7.85
#